data_AF-A0A934HAC5-F1
#
_entry.id   AF-A0A934HAC5-F1
#
_cell.length_a   1.000
_cell.length_b   1.000
_cell.length_c   1.000
_cell.angle_alpha   90.00
_cell.angle_beta   90.00
_cell.angle_gamma   90.00
#
_symmetry.space_group_name_H-M   'P 1'
#
loop_
_entity.id
_entity.type
_entity.pdbx_description
1 polymer ?
#
loop_
_entity_poly.entity_id
_entity_poly.type
_entity_poly.pdbx_seq_one_letter_code
_entity_poly.pdbx_strand_id
1 'polypeptide(L)'
;MFRRTIAVVLIVLMVLGGWHMAPTLAQEDNTIMVLAAAESETPVMAWLDGFAAQNPDFSFVLSLFGDDASLAENIAGADLLVYPNFEDAPPIDFECGTISRAYVLLPDLGARYLASTDCGDVVSPKTPIMVDLLKFMVSPDGQQIAIDLGLLPNVIEVTDQGGVTVQVPQPVRHIASAYGVATYYAYVVGAADRIVAASYIGAKGPAVQDTLRKIDPGFDARFNAMSALNQNEINLEEVAALQTDLILSSARAQWLDSAAELGIPILRFEGETPERLIEAMTVIGAALGPDAAYRAAQFNAYYQQVLEQISAEVTQLNAAPAKVYFSGTEPLRVASGEMYQSEMIELAGGVSVGAELTGFWNDVNLEQIAVWDPDVIFVPTYGGASVEAITGAAEWGILRAVQDGKVYQLPQFISPWDTPLPDSILGIIWMAETLHEGLDLGCEDQASYFYNEFYGYNISDEETMGLCN
;
A
#
# COMPACT_ATOMS: atom_id res chain seq x y z
N MET A 1 43.01 28.99 -68.22
CA MET A 1 42.21 30.09 -67.64
C MET A 1 40.95 30.22 -68.49
N PHE A 2 39.78 30.36 -67.85
CA PHE A 2 38.45 30.61 -68.43
C PHE A 2 37.62 29.44 -69.01
N ARG A 3 36.58 29.11 -68.22
CA ARG A 3 35.14 28.94 -68.55
C ARG A 3 34.75 28.29 -69.88
N ARG A 4 34.00 27.19 -69.78
CA ARG A 4 32.83 26.84 -70.62
C ARG A 4 31.88 26.04 -69.72
N THR A 5 30.72 26.55 -69.28
CA THR A 5 29.48 26.80 -70.03
C THR A 5 29.07 25.57 -70.84
N ILE A 6 28.16 24.76 -70.28
CA ILE A 6 27.35 23.81 -71.04
C ILE A 6 25.91 24.28 -70.96
N ALA A 7 25.38 24.63 -72.13
CA ALA A 7 23.99 24.92 -72.37
C ALA A 7 23.24 23.62 -72.72
N VAL A 8 21.99 23.62 -72.27
CA VAL A 8 20.89 22.65 -72.38
C VAL A 8 20.52 22.31 -73.83
N VAL A 9 20.02 21.07 -74.06
CA VAL A 9 18.83 20.66 -74.86
C VAL A 9 18.68 19.12 -74.66
N LEU A 10 17.73 18.63 -73.84
CA LEU A 10 16.30 18.32 -74.08
C LEU A 10 16.05 16.94 -74.73
N ILE A 11 15.63 15.96 -73.92
CA ILE A 11 14.67 14.91 -74.34
C ILE A 11 13.69 14.66 -73.19
N VAL A 12 12.40 14.81 -73.51
CA VAL A 12 11.22 14.57 -72.68
C VAL A 12 10.92 13.07 -72.66
N LEU A 13 10.58 12.52 -71.49
CA LEU A 13 9.70 11.36 -71.39
C LEU A 13 8.92 11.40 -70.07
N MET A 14 7.59 11.41 -70.24
CA MET A 14 6.58 11.35 -69.19
C MET A 14 6.73 10.10 -68.33
N VAL A 15 6.64 10.25 -67.01
CA VAL A 15 6.20 9.18 -66.12
C VAL A 15 5.19 9.75 -65.13
N LEU A 16 4.13 8.98 -64.96
CA LEU A 16 2.88 9.25 -64.29
C LEU A 16 3.04 9.56 -62.80
N GLY A 17 2.11 10.36 -62.30
CA GLY A 17 2.00 10.76 -60.90
C GLY A 17 1.88 9.58 -59.94
N GLY A 18 2.50 9.77 -58.78
CA GLY A 18 2.38 8.95 -57.60
C GLY A 18 3.05 9.70 -56.46
N TRP A 19 2.44 10.79 -56.01
CA TRP A 19 2.82 11.40 -54.73
C TRP A 19 2.44 10.39 -53.65
N HIS A 20 3.43 9.69 -53.11
CA HIS A 20 3.32 9.05 -51.81
C HIS A 20 3.07 10.16 -50.79
N MET A 21 1.82 10.36 -50.40
CA MET A 21 1.54 11.01 -49.13
C MET A 21 2.09 10.09 -48.05
N ALA A 22 3.08 10.58 -47.30
CA ALA A 22 3.38 10.03 -46.00
C ALA A 22 2.06 9.98 -45.19
N PRO A 23 1.79 8.90 -44.44
CA PRO A 23 0.62 8.88 -43.58
C PRO A 23 0.76 10.06 -42.61
N THR A 24 -0.20 10.98 -42.68
CA THR A 24 -0.50 11.91 -41.59
C THR A 24 -0.70 11.05 -40.34
N LEU A 25 0.23 11.17 -39.39
CA LEU A 25 -0.01 10.76 -38.00
C LEU A 25 -1.38 11.36 -37.63
N ALA A 26 -2.34 10.50 -37.28
CA ALA A 26 -3.61 10.94 -36.77
C ALA A 26 -3.34 11.88 -35.58
N GLN A 27 -3.97 13.04 -35.59
CA GLN A 27 -3.97 13.95 -34.46
C GLN A 27 -4.55 13.15 -33.28
N GLU A 28 -3.74 12.86 -32.25
CA GLU A 28 -4.22 12.17 -31.06
C GLU A 28 -5.41 12.95 -30.49
N ASP A 29 -6.55 12.29 -30.39
CA ASP A 29 -7.76 12.88 -29.84
C ASP A 29 -7.60 12.97 -28.32
N ASN A 30 -7.23 14.16 -27.83
CA ASN A 30 -7.11 14.47 -26.40
C ASN A 30 -8.48 14.65 -25.71
N THR A 31 -9.56 14.18 -26.32
CA THR A 31 -10.90 14.19 -25.73
C THR A 31 -11.11 12.95 -24.86
N ILE A 32 -11.42 13.14 -23.58
CA ILE A 32 -11.79 12.07 -22.64
C ILE A 32 -13.31 12.00 -22.55
N MET A 33 -13.87 10.86 -22.93
CA MET A 33 -15.30 10.56 -22.86
C MET A 33 -15.66 10.05 -21.47
N VAL A 34 -16.41 10.83 -20.70
CA VAL A 34 -16.83 10.48 -19.35
C VAL A 34 -18.30 10.10 -19.37
N LEU A 35 -18.63 8.89 -18.96
CA LEU A 35 -19.98 8.41 -18.78
C LEU A 35 -20.30 8.37 -17.29
N ALA A 36 -21.33 9.10 -16.85
CA ALA A 36 -21.69 9.19 -15.44
C ALA A 36 -23.18 8.92 -15.20
N ALA A 37 -23.51 8.42 -14.02
CA ALA A 37 -24.91 8.30 -13.62
C ALA A 37 -25.54 9.69 -13.50
N ALA A 38 -26.78 9.85 -13.92
CA ALA A 38 -27.47 11.13 -13.96
C ALA A 38 -27.48 11.84 -12.59
N GLU A 39 -27.63 11.10 -11.49
CA GLU A 39 -27.57 11.67 -10.12
C GLU A 39 -26.19 12.24 -9.73
N SER A 40 -25.12 11.89 -10.47
CA SER A 40 -23.75 12.32 -10.22
C SER A 40 -23.27 13.46 -11.11
N GLU A 41 -24.15 14.01 -11.98
CA GLU A 41 -23.78 15.06 -12.95
C GLU A 41 -23.07 16.25 -12.28
N THR A 42 -23.62 16.76 -11.17
CA THR A 42 -23.09 17.95 -10.50
C THR A 42 -21.66 17.76 -9.97
N PRO A 43 -21.37 16.75 -9.12
CA PRO A 43 -19.99 16.52 -8.67
C PRO A 43 -19.05 16.15 -9.82
N VAL A 44 -19.49 15.35 -10.80
CA VAL A 44 -18.64 14.98 -11.93
C VAL A 44 -18.24 16.20 -12.76
N MET A 45 -19.19 17.08 -13.11
CA MET A 45 -18.86 18.32 -13.81
C MET A 45 -17.87 19.19 -13.03
N ALA A 46 -18.07 19.34 -11.71
CA ALA A 46 -17.18 20.15 -10.88
C ALA A 46 -15.75 19.57 -10.82
N TRP A 47 -15.60 18.24 -10.73
CA TRP A 47 -14.30 17.59 -10.80
C TRP A 47 -13.64 17.74 -12.18
N LEU A 48 -14.40 17.58 -13.26
CA LEU A 48 -13.88 17.77 -14.62
C LEU A 48 -13.39 19.20 -14.84
N ASP A 49 -14.15 20.20 -14.40
CA ASP A 49 -13.76 21.62 -14.47
C ASP A 49 -12.49 21.89 -13.65
N GLY A 50 -12.43 21.36 -12.42
CA GLY A 50 -11.27 21.52 -11.53
C GLY A 50 -9.99 20.89 -12.08
N PHE A 51 -10.11 19.72 -12.72
CA PHE A 51 -8.99 19.01 -13.32
C PHE A 51 -8.56 19.63 -14.66
N ALA A 52 -9.51 20.02 -15.51
CA ALA A 52 -9.25 20.64 -16.81
C ALA A 52 -8.51 21.97 -16.67
N ALA A 53 -8.75 22.73 -15.60
CA ALA A 53 -8.02 23.95 -15.30
C ALA A 53 -6.50 23.74 -15.15
N GLN A 54 -6.07 22.54 -14.74
CA GLN A 54 -4.67 22.16 -14.57
C GLN A 54 -4.11 21.43 -15.81
N ASN A 55 -4.98 20.96 -16.70
CA ASN A 55 -4.65 20.12 -17.86
C ASN A 55 -5.30 20.68 -19.15
N PRO A 56 -4.89 21.89 -19.61
CA PRO A 56 -5.55 22.58 -20.72
C PRO A 56 -5.40 21.90 -22.09
N ASP A 57 -4.48 20.93 -22.20
CA ASP A 57 -4.23 20.17 -23.43
C ASP A 57 -5.27 19.05 -23.66
N PHE A 58 -6.14 18.79 -22.68
CA PHE A 58 -7.20 17.78 -22.73
C PHE A 58 -8.58 18.41 -22.63
N SER A 59 -9.56 17.80 -23.29
CA SER A 59 -10.98 18.16 -23.18
C SER A 59 -11.79 16.99 -22.63
N PHE A 60 -12.81 17.28 -21.83
CA PHE A 60 -13.65 16.26 -21.21
C PHE A 60 -15.08 16.41 -21.70
N VAL A 61 -15.68 15.31 -22.14
CA VAL A 61 -17.08 15.28 -22.60
C VAL A 61 -17.88 14.38 -21.66
N LEU A 62 -18.79 14.99 -20.89
CA LEU A 62 -19.69 14.26 -20.01
C LEU A 62 -20.94 13.80 -20.77
N SER A 63 -21.23 12.51 -20.69
CA SER A 63 -22.49 11.88 -21.08
C SER A 63 -23.13 11.24 -19.85
N LEU A 64 -24.46 11.22 -19.80
CA LEU A 64 -25.21 10.70 -18.65
C LEU A 64 -26.01 9.45 -19.01
N PHE A 65 -26.07 8.49 -18.08
CA PHE A 65 -26.99 7.36 -18.14
C PHE A 65 -27.95 7.39 -16.94
N GLY A 66 -29.15 6.84 -17.11
CA GLY A 66 -30.20 6.83 -16.07
C GLY A 66 -30.64 5.44 -15.64
N ASP A 67 -30.21 4.39 -16.34
CA ASP A 67 -30.54 3.00 -16.10
C ASP A 67 -29.50 2.05 -16.77
N ASP A 68 -29.58 0.76 -16.46
CA ASP A 68 -28.66 -0.24 -17.01
C ASP A 68 -28.72 -0.35 -18.54
N ALA A 69 -29.89 -0.07 -19.13
CA ALA A 69 -30.06 -0.13 -20.58
C ALA A 69 -29.28 0.99 -21.29
N SER A 70 -29.38 2.23 -20.78
CA SER A 70 -28.61 3.37 -21.28
C SER A 70 -27.13 3.27 -20.94
N LEU A 71 -26.76 2.65 -19.80
CA LEU A 71 -25.36 2.33 -19.51
C LEU A 71 -24.79 1.38 -20.57
N ALA A 72 -25.46 0.25 -20.85
CA ALA A 72 -25.00 -0.74 -21.82
C ALA A 72 -24.88 -0.19 -23.25
N GLU A 73 -25.74 0.76 -23.63
CA GLU A 73 -25.69 1.39 -24.95
C GLU A 73 -24.46 2.32 -25.12
N ASN A 74 -24.03 2.99 -24.05
CA ASN A 74 -23.05 4.08 -24.14
C ASN A 74 -21.65 3.69 -23.64
N ILE A 75 -21.51 2.61 -22.87
CA ILE A 75 -20.25 2.25 -22.21
C ILE A 75 -19.09 1.98 -23.19
N ALA A 76 -19.38 1.45 -24.38
CA ALA A 76 -18.36 1.17 -25.39
C ALA A 76 -17.67 2.44 -25.93
N GLY A 77 -18.28 3.61 -25.77
CA GLY A 77 -17.72 4.90 -26.17
C GLY A 77 -17.09 5.69 -25.02
N ALA A 78 -17.10 5.15 -23.80
CA ALA A 78 -16.61 5.82 -22.61
C ALA A 78 -15.14 5.47 -22.33
N ASP A 79 -14.34 6.49 -22.04
CA ASP A 79 -12.98 6.37 -21.52
C ASP A 79 -13.04 6.21 -19.97
N LEU A 80 -13.97 6.91 -19.31
CA LEU A 80 -14.18 6.87 -17.86
C LEU A 80 -15.65 6.55 -17.54
N LEU A 81 -15.89 5.66 -16.58
CA LEU A 81 -17.22 5.40 -16.02
C LEU A 81 -17.29 5.88 -14.57
N VAL A 82 -18.33 6.66 -14.24
CA VAL A 82 -18.72 7.02 -12.86
C VAL A 82 -20.10 6.44 -12.59
N TYR A 83 -20.23 5.59 -11.57
CA TYR A 83 -21.42 4.77 -11.33
C TYR A 83 -21.80 4.71 -9.85
N PRO A 84 -23.11 4.61 -9.53
CA PRO A 84 -23.58 4.51 -8.16
C PRO A 84 -23.32 3.11 -7.62
N ASN A 85 -23.34 2.96 -6.30
CA ASN A 85 -23.19 1.68 -5.62
C ASN A 85 -21.92 0.95 -6.06
N PHE A 86 -20.77 1.49 -5.66
CA PHE A 86 -19.47 1.01 -6.14
C PHE A 86 -19.20 -0.48 -5.83
N GLU A 87 -19.92 -1.04 -4.84
CA GLU A 87 -19.87 -2.44 -4.42
C GLU A 87 -20.48 -3.38 -5.46
N ASP A 88 -21.57 -2.97 -6.10
CA ASP A 88 -22.20 -3.72 -7.19
C ASP A 88 -21.52 -3.33 -8.51
N ALA A 89 -20.54 -4.14 -8.92
CA ALA A 89 -19.85 -3.92 -10.18
C ALA A 89 -20.88 -3.82 -11.32
N PRO A 90 -20.86 -2.73 -12.11
CA PRO A 90 -21.77 -2.59 -13.23
C PRO A 90 -21.55 -3.77 -14.19
N PRO A 91 -22.60 -4.22 -14.89
CA PRO A 91 -22.48 -5.30 -15.87
C PRO A 91 -21.74 -4.80 -17.11
N ILE A 92 -20.42 -4.67 -16.99
CA ILE A 92 -19.52 -4.27 -18.06
C ILE A 92 -19.06 -5.54 -18.77
N ASP A 93 -19.51 -5.73 -20.01
CA ASP A 93 -19.05 -6.81 -20.88
C ASP A 93 -18.11 -6.23 -21.95
N PHE A 94 -16.81 -6.51 -21.84
CA PHE A 94 -15.81 -6.17 -22.86
C PHE A 94 -15.27 -7.46 -23.48
N GLU A 95 -15.37 -7.58 -24.81
CA GLU A 95 -14.69 -8.66 -25.55
C GLU A 95 -13.16 -8.58 -25.40
N CYS A 96 -12.61 -7.36 -25.27
CA CYS A 96 -11.21 -7.08 -24.98
C CYS A 96 -11.04 -5.67 -24.36
N GLY A 97 -10.14 -5.53 -23.37
CA GLY A 97 -9.85 -4.26 -22.69
C GLY A 97 -9.42 -4.44 -21.23
N THR A 98 -8.97 -3.35 -20.61
CA THR A 98 -8.61 -3.27 -19.19
C THR A 98 -9.57 -2.33 -18.48
N ILE A 99 -10.21 -2.84 -17.42
CA ILE A 99 -10.98 -2.03 -16.49
C ILE A 99 -10.09 -1.77 -15.27
N SER A 100 -9.98 -0.51 -14.86
CA SER A 100 -9.24 -0.18 -13.64
C SER A 100 -9.93 -0.72 -12.39
N ARG A 101 -9.20 -0.75 -11.26
CA ARG A 101 -9.86 -0.84 -9.95
C ARG A 101 -10.85 0.31 -9.74
N ALA A 102 -11.78 0.12 -8.81
CA ALA A 102 -12.67 1.20 -8.37
C ALA A 102 -11.88 2.27 -7.62
N TYR A 103 -12.19 3.52 -7.92
CA TYR A 103 -11.86 4.69 -7.12
C TYR A 103 -13.15 5.17 -6.46
N VAL A 104 -13.16 5.26 -5.13
CA VAL A 104 -14.38 5.61 -4.41
C VAL A 104 -14.40 7.11 -4.17
N LEU A 105 -15.23 7.81 -4.94
CA LEU A 105 -15.30 9.27 -4.97
C LEU A 105 -16.14 9.82 -3.80
N LEU A 106 -17.25 9.14 -3.52
CA LEU A 106 -18.18 9.38 -2.42
C LEU A 106 -18.57 8.02 -1.82
N PRO A 107 -19.15 7.95 -0.62
CA PRO A 107 -19.54 6.68 0.00
C PRO A 107 -20.34 5.74 -0.91
N ASP A 108 -21.15 6.27 -1.84
CA ASP A 108 -21.95 5.46 -2.76
C ASP A 108 -21.59 5.69 -4.25
N LEU A 109 -20.46 6.33 -4.56
CA LEU A 109 -20.08 6.68 -5.93
C LEU A 109 -18.68 6.17 -6.28
N GLY A 110 -18.60 5.28 -7.26
CA GLY A 110 -17.36 4.71 -7.78
C GLY A 110 -17.00 5.27 -9.14
N ALA A 111 -15.71 5.23 -9.48
CA ALA A 111 -15.22 5.54 -10.82
C ALA A 111 -14.13 4.58 -11.28
N ARG A 112 -14.10 4.31 -12.59
CA ARG A 112 -13.13 3.42 -13.25
C ARG A 112 -12.77 3.96 -14.62
N TYR A 113 -11.51 3.80 -15.03
CA TYR A 113 -11.15 3.99 -16.44
C TYR A 113 -11.36 2.69 -17.21
N LEU A 114 -11.77 2.83 -18.46
CA LEU A 114 -12.00 1.76 -19.41
C LEU A 114 -10.96 1.93 -20.52
N ALA A 115 -9.94 1.08 -20.54
CA ALA A 115 -8.95 1.07 -21.60
C ALA A 115 -9.27 -0.08 -22.55
N SER A 116 -10.05 0.19 -23.61
CA SER A 116 -10.20 -0.76 -24.71
C SER A 116 -9.09 -0.55 -25.73
N THR A 117 -8.46 -1.63 -26.16
CA THR A 117 -7.71 -1.65 -27.42
C THR A 117 -8.13 -2.90 -28.19
N ASP A 118 -8.18 -2.76 -29.52
CA ASP A 118 -8.49 -3.85 -30.47
C ASP A 118 -7.57 -5.05 -30.21
N CYS A 119 -8.00 -5.97 -29.35
CA CYS A 119 -7.40 -7.28 -29.04
C CYS A 119 -5.85 -7.37 -28.98
N GLY A 120 -5.15 -6.29 -28.59
CA GLY A 120 -3.68 -6.22 -28.54
C GLY A 120 -3.20 -5.60 -27.24
N ASP A 121 -1.98 -5.96 -26.79
CA ASP A 121 -1.45 -5.62 -25.46
C ASP A 121 -1.12 -4.13 -25.22
N VAL A 122 -1.62 -3.21 -26.06
CA VAL A 122 -1.32 -1.77 -25.91
C VAL A 122 -2.39 -1.13 -25.04
N VAL A 123 -1.99 -0.45 -23.96
CA VAL A 123 -2.89 0.38 -23.16
C VAL A 123 -3.19 1.67 -23.92
N SER A 124 -4.43 2.18 -23.85
CA SER A 124 -4.83 3.44 -24.51
C SER A 124 -3.85 4.59 -24.20
N PRO A 125 -3.44 5.42 -25.17
CA PRO A 125 -2.63 6.61 -24.92
C PRO A 125 -3.27 7.61 -23.93
N LYS A 126 -4.60 7.52 -23.75
CA LYS A 126 -5.36 8.33 -22.78
C LYS A 126 -5.22 7.84 -21.34
N THR A 127 -4.73 6.62 -21.09
CA THR A 127 -4.72 6.04 -19.73
C THR A 127 -3.97 6.88 -18.69
N PRO A 128 -2.80 7.49 -18.98
CA PRO A 128 -2.15 8.36 -18.01
C PRO A 128 -3.05 9.50 -17.52
N ILE A 129 -3.71 10.22 -18.43
CA ILE A 129 -4.58 11.35 -18.05
C ILE A 129 -5.85 10.89 -17.34
N MET A 130 -6.39 9.71 -17.68
CA MET A 130 -7.53 9.12 -16.97
C MET A 130 -7.15 8.74 -15.53
N VAL A 131 -5.97 8.16 -15.34
CA VAL A 131 -5.43 7.84 -14.00
C VAL A 131 -5.23 9.11 -13.19
N ASP A 132 -4.70 10.18 -13.80
CA ASP A 132 -4.49 11.46 -13.14
C ASP A 132 -5.83 12.12 -12.76
N LEU A 133 -6.85 12.03 -13.62
CA LEU A 133 -8.20 12.51 -13.31
C LEU A 133 -8.80 11.76 -12.12
N LEU A 134 -8.72 10.41 -12.11
CA LEU A 134 -9.21 9.60 -11.00
C LEU A 134 -8.49 9.91 -9.70
N LYS A 135 -7.15 10.04 -9.74
CA LYS A 135 -6.34 10.48 -8.59
C LYS A 135 -6.76 11.86 -8.10
N PHE A 136 -7.02 12.80 -9.01
CA PHE A 136 -7.52 14.12 -8.66
C PHE A 136 -8.88 14.06 -7.96
N MET A 137 -9.84 13.28 -8.47
CA MET A 137 -11.17 13.16 -7.88
C MET A 137 -11.14 12.65 -6.43
N VAL A 138 -10.22 11.74 -6.09
CA VAL A 138 -10.05 11.21 -4.71
C VAL A 138 -9.03 11.96 -3.87
N SER A 139 -8.26 12.87 -4.47
CA SER A 139 -7.27 13.72 -3.79
C SER A 139 -7.94 14.69 -2.81
N PRO A 140 -7.20 15.34 -1.91
CA PRO A 140 -7.75 16.41 -1.08
C PRO A 140 -8.43 17.53 -1.87
N ASP A 141 -7.99 17.86 -3.08
CA ASP A 141 -8.66 18.88 -3.91
C ASP A 141 -10.00 18.39 -4.46
N GLY A 142 -10.07 17.13 -4.90
CA GLY A 142 -11.32 16.50 -5.30
C GLY A 142 -12.30 16.36 -4.13
N GLN A 143 -11.79 15.99 -2.95
CA GLN A 143 -12.58 15.95 -1.72
C GLN A 143 -13.07 17.34 -1.31
N GLN A 144 -12.26 18.40 -1.47
CA GLN A 144 -12.69 19.77 -1.20
C GLN A 144 -13.88 20.17 -2.10
N ILE A 145 -13.85 19.83 -3.39
CA ILE A 145 -14.98 20.07 -4.30
C ILE A 145 -16.25 19.38 -3.78
N ALA A 146 -16.14 18.12 -3.34
CA ALA A 146 -17.27 17.40 -2.77
C ALA A 146 -17.76 18.01 -1.45
N ILE A 147 -16.87 18.54 -0.61
CA ILE A 147 -17.22 19.27 0.62
C ILE A 147 -17.97 20.57 0.30
N ASP A 148 -17.48 21.34 -0.68
CA ASP A 148 -18.08 22.62 -1.07
C ASP A 148 -19.49 22.43 -1.66
N LEU A 149 -19.74 21.27 -2.29
CA LEU A 149 -21.05 20.84 -2.77
C LEU A 149 -21.95 20.24 -1.67
N GLY A 150 -21.45 20.07 -0.45
CA GLY A 150 -22.17 19.46 0.67
C GLY A 150 -22.36 17.94 0.57
N LEU A 151 -21.55 17.26 -0.25
CA LEU A 151 -21.58 15.81 -0.47
C LEU A 151 -20.67 15.06 0.50
N LEU A 152 -19.63 15.72 1.00
CA LEU A 152 -18.79 15.25 2.09
C LEU A 152 -18.81 16.24 3.25
N PRO A 153 -18.66 15.78 4.50
CA PRO A 153 -18.58 16.67 5.64
C PRO A 153 -17.21 17.39 5.69
N ASN A 154 -17.19 18.62 6.17
CA ASN A 154 -15.95 19.39 6.39
C ASN A 154 -15.21 19.02 7.69
N VAL A 155 -15.81 18.18 8.53
CA VAL A 155 -15.23 17.59 9.74
C VAL A 155 -15.84 16.20 9.93
N ILE A 156 -15.03 15.21 10.30
CA ILE A 156 -15.50 13.88 10.68
C ILE A 156 -15.11 13.54 12.12
N GLU A 157 -15.91 12.70 12.76
CA GLU A 157 -15.62 12.14 14.07
C GLU A 157 -15.06 10.72 13.92
N VAL A 158 -13.86 10.48 14.45
CA VAL A 158 -13.22 9.16 14.46
C VAL A 158 -12.81 8.83 15.88
N THR A 159 -13.19 7.65 16.37
CA THR A 159 -12.66 7.13 17.64
C THR A 159 -11.38 6.36 17.37
N ASP A 160 -10.29 6.83 17.94
CA ASP A 160 -8.97 6.23 17.76
C ASP A 160 -8.76 4.99 18.63
N GLN A 161 -7.62 4.33 18.44
CA GLN A 161 -7.29 3.10 19.16
C GLN A 161 -6.87 3.31 20.62
N GLY A 162 -6.70 4.57 21.06
CA GLY A 162 -6.59 4.97 22.47
C GLY A 162 -7.94 5.24 23.13
N GLY A 163 -9.06 5.08 22.40
CA GLY A 163 -10.42 5.31 22.88
C GLY A 163 -10.83 6.79 22.90
N VAL A 164 -10.10 7.67 22.21
CA VAL A 164 -10.40 9.10 22.13
C VAL A 164 -11.19 9.38 20.85
N THR A 165 -12.32 10.06 20.96
CA THR A 165 -13.04 10.59 19.79
C THR A 165 -12.40 11.90 19.34
N VAL A 166 -11.92 11.92 18.10
CA VAL A 166 -11.17 13.01 17.49
C VAL A 166 -11.99 13.64 16.38
N GLN A 167 -12.08 14.97 16.38
CA GLN A 167 -12.64 15.75 15.28
C GLN A 167 -11.53 15.97 14.25
N VAL A 168 -11.68 15.44 13.05
CA VAL A 168 -10.70 15.56 11.97
C VAL A 168 -11.26 16.49 10.90
N PRO A 169 -10.76 17.73 10.78
CA PRO A 169 -11.11 18.63 9.68
C PRO A 169 -10.78 17.98 8.33
N GLN A 170 -11.68 18.14 7.37
CA GLN A 170 -11.55 17.58 6.03
C GLN A 170 -11.41 18.70 4.99
N PRO A 171 -10.70 18.45 3.89
CA PRO A 171 -9.92 17.24 3.62
C PRO A 171 -8.56 17.29 4.34
N VAL A 172 -8.05 16.15 4.82
CA VAL A 172 -6.69 16.06 5.37
C VAL A 172 -5.68 16.15 4.22
N ARG A 173 -4.80 17.16 4.22
CA ARG A 173 -3.80 17.42 3.16
C ARG A 173 -2.38 17.11 3.60
N HIS A 174 -2.05 17.42 4.86
CA HIS A 174 -0.70 17.26 5.40
C HIS A 174 -0.72 16.39 6.66
N ILE A 175 -0.02 15.26 6.58
CA ILE A 175 0.09 14.27 7.65
C ILE A 175 1.51 14.29 8.22
N ALA A 176 1.62 14.43 9.53
CA ALA A 176 2.86 14.20 10.26
C ALA A 176 2.78 12.85 11.00
N SER A 177 3.59 11.87 10.60
CA SER A 177 3.59 10.53 11.19
C SER A 177 4.70 10.35 12.22
N ALA A 178 4.38 10.62 13.48
CA ALA A 178 5.27 10.45 14.62
C ALA A 178 5.38 8.99 15.10
N TYR A 179 4.69 8.07 14.43
CA TYR A 179 4.75 6.64 14.73
C TYR A 179 5.11 5.84 13.49
N GLY A 180 6.29 5.23 13.52
CA GLY A 180 6.87 4.57 12.34
C GLY A 180 6.04 3.42 11.78
N VAL A 181 5.14 2.86 12.58
CA VAL A 181 4.17 1.85 12.16
C VAL A 181 3.01 2.48 11.39
N ALA A 182 2.40 3.54 11.93
CA ALA A 182 1.27 4.23 11.30
C ALA A 182 1.63 4.91 9.97
N THR A 183 2.92 5.20 9.75
CA THR A 183 3.42 5.63 8.44
C THR A 183 3.02 4.65 7.35
N TYR A 184 3.21 3.34 7.55
CA TYR A 184 2.88 2.34 6.53
C TYR A 184 1.38 2.13 6.38
N TYR A 185 0.57 2.39 7.41
CA TYR A 185 -0.90 2.40 7.28
C TYR A 185 -1.33 3.46 6.27
N ALA A 186 -0.74 4.66 6.34
CA ALA A 186 -1.02 5.75 5.40
C ALA A 186 -0.62 5.39 3.96
N TYR A 187 0.44 4.59 3.76
CA TYR A 187 0.81 4.10 2.43
C TYR A 187 -0.28 3.19 1.86
N VAL A 188 -0.71 2.19 2.63
CA VAL A 188 -1.70 1.19 2.19
C VAL A 188 -3.07 1.81 1.88
N VAL A 189 -3.50 2.82 2.64
CA VAL A 189 -4.75 3.54 2.34
C VAL A 189 -4.59 4.63 1.27
N GLY A 190 -3.47 4.67 0.54
CA GLY A 190 -3.27 5.55 -0.60
C GLY A 190 -3.03 7.03 -0.24
N ALA A 191 -2.51 7.30 0.96
CA ALA A 191 -2.27 8.64 1.48
C ALA A 191 -0.78 8.97 1.67
N ALA A 192 0.12 8.20 1.05
CA ALA A 192 1.56 8.44 1.11
C ALA A 192 1.90 9.88 0.66
N ASP A 193 1.30 10.35 -0.43
CA ASP A 193 1.46 11.69 -1.00
C ASP A 193 1.11 12.83 -0.02
N ARG A 194 0.25 12.56 0.96
CA ARG A 194 -0.16 13.53 2.00
C ARG A 194 0.83 13.64 3.15
N ILE A 195 1.83 12.78 3.25
CA ILE A 195 2.82 12.79 4.34
C ILE A 195 3.85 13.90 4.12
N VAL A 196 3.99 14.79 5.11
CA VAL A 196 4.98 15.89 5.10
C VAL A 196 6.20 15.61 5.97
N ALA A 197 6.05 14.77 6.99
CA ALA A 197 7.13 14.28 7.84
C ALA A 197 6.76 12.90 8.38
N ALA A 198 7.71 11.97 8.44
CA ALA A 198 7.45 10.65 8.97
C ALA A 198 8.67 10.01 9.63
N SER A 199 8.39 9.25 10.68
CA SER A 199 9.28 8.19 11.17
C SER A 199 9.00 6.89 10.39
N TYR A 200 10.01 6.03 10.25
CA TYR A 200 9.88 4.75 9.56
C TYR A 200 10.53 3.67 10.44
N ILE A 201 9.74 2.70 10.89
CA ILE A 201 10.29 1.52 11.56
C ILE A 201 11.03 0.67 10.53
N GLY A 202 12.15 0.03 10.91
CA GLY A 202 12.88 -0.87 9.99
C GLY A 202 13.72 -0.22 8.88
N ALA A 203 13.55 1.08 8.58
CA ALA A 203 14.27 1.82 7.53
C ALA A 203 15.74 2.16 7.87
N LYS A 204 16.50 1.18 8.34
CA LYS A 204 17.92 1.30 8.70
C LYS A 204 18.80 0.84 7.55
N GLY A 205 19.78 1.69 7.19
CA GLY A 205 20.78 1.36 6.20
C GLY A 205 20.35 1.59 4.75
N PRO A 206 21.29 1.56 3.80
CA PRO A 206 21.07 1.99 2.43
C PRO A 206 20.10 1.09 1.65
N ALA A 207 20.14 -0.23 1.84
CA ALA A 207 19.33 -1.17 1.06
C ALA A 207 17.82 -0.92 1.22
N VAL A 208 17.34 -0.83 2.46
CA VAL A 208 15.91 -0.58 2.77
C VAL A 208 15.50 0.81 2.30
N GLN A 209 16.37 1.81 2.47
CA GLN A 209 16.11 3.17 2.01
C GLN A 209 16.04 3.26 0.49
N ASP A 210 16.88 2.51 -0.24
CA ASP A 210 16.83 2.43 -1.70
C ASP A 210 15.53 1.79 -2.17
N THR A 211 15.06 0.73 -1.50
CA THR A 211 13.73 0.15 -1.75
C THR A 211 12.61 1.17 -1.50
N LEU A 212 12.64 1.88 -0.37
CA LEU A 212 11.66 2.92 -0.06
C LEU A 212 11.67 4.06 -1.09
N ARG A 213 12.83 4.45 -1.63
CA ARG A 213 12.91 5.44 -2.73
C ARG A 213 12.28 4.97 -4.03
N LYS A 214 12.34 3.67 -4.33
CA LYS A 214 11.67 3.10 -5.52
C LYS A 214 10.14 3.17 -5.39
N ILE A 215 9.63 2.92 -4.19
CA ILE A 215 8.19 2.92 -3.89
C ILE A 215 7.67 4.36 -3.75
N ASP A 216 8.45 5.21 -3.11
CA ASP A 216 8.08 6.57 -2.77
C ASP A 216 9.18 7.57 -3.14
N PRO A 217 9.04 8.27 -4.27
CA PRO A 217 9.96 9.34 -4.66
C PRO A 217 10.06 10.48 -3.63
N GLY A 218 9.06 10.63 -2.75
CA GLY A 218 9.04 11.63 -1.67
C GLY A 218 9.75 11.18 -0.38
N PHE A 219 10.27 9.95 -0.34
CA PHE A 219 10.81 9.33 0.88
C PHE A 219 11.87 10.20 1.56
N ASP A 220 12.89 10.67 0.83
CA ASP A 220 14.00 11.43 1.42
C ASP A 220 13.53 12.75 2.06
N ALA A 221 12.53 13.42 1.48
CA ALA A 221 12.00 14.66 2.04
C ALA A 221 11.29 14.39 3.38
N ARG A 222 10.45 13.36 3.42
CA ARG A 222 9.68 12.97 4.62
C ARG A 222 10.57 12.42 5.72
N PHE A 223 11.56 11.62 5.35
CA PHE A 223 12.52 11.01 6.27
C PHE A 223 13.45 12.06 6.88
N ASN A 224 13.92 13.04 6.10
CA ASN A 224 14.78 14.11 6.61
C ASN A 224 14.03 15.11 7.51
N ALA A 225 12.71 15.26 7.32
CA ALA A 225 11.85 16.06 8.19
C ALA A 225 11.58 15.39 9.57
N MET A 226 12.09 14.19 9.81
CA MET A 226 11.94 13.46 11.09
C MET A 226 12.58 14.17 12.29
N SER A 227 13.46 15.16 12.10
CA SER A 227 13.92 16.00 13.22
C SER A 227 12.75 16.67 13.95
N ALA A 228 11.65 16.94 13.25
CA ALA A 228 10.42 17.46 13.81
C ALA A 228 9.67 16.43 14.70
N LEU A 229 10.00 15.13 14.58
CA LEU A 229 9.23 13.98 15.10
C LEU A 229 10.07 13.06 16.00
N ASN A 230 11.06 13.59 16.72
CA ASN A 230 11.95 12.79 17.56
C ASN A 230 11.17 11.87 18.54
N GLN A 231 11.57 10.60 18.61
CA GLN A 231 10.88 9.51 19.34
C GLN A 231 10.66 9.81 20.83
N ASN A 232 11.47 10.67 21.44
CA ASN A 232 11.34 11.03 22.86
C ASN A 232 10.57 12.34 23.08
N GLU A 233 10.65 13.29 22.14
CA GLU A 233 9.99 14.59 22.20
C GLU A 233 9.72 15.09 20.78
N ILE A 234 8.44 15.33 20.45
CA ILE A 234 8.05 15.94 19.17
C ILE A 234 8.36 17.43 19.20
N ASN A 235 8.96 17.98 18.14
CA ASN A 235 9.14 19.43 18.01
C ASN A 235 7.85 20.04 17.47
N LEU A 236 6.99 20.44 18.40
CA LEU A 236 5.65 20.96 18.12
C LEU A 236 5.66 22.19 17.18
N GLU A 237 6.68 23.06 17.26
CA GLU A 237 6.80 24.24 16.40
C GLU A 237 7.14 23.87 14.96
N GLU A 238 8.04 22.92 14.75
CA GLU A 238 8.39 22.42 13.41
C GLU A 238 7.20 21.69 12.77
N VAL A 239 6.45 20.88 13.53
CA VAL A 239 5.25 20.19 13.03
C VAL A 239 4.15 21.18 12.61
N ALA A 240 3.95 22.25 13.38
CA ALA A 240 3.00 23.30 13.00
C ALA A 240 3.46 24.09 11.76
N ALA A 241 4.76 24.32 11.60
CA ALA A 241 5.33 25.01 10.43
C ALA A 241 5.15 24.23 9.12
N LEU A 242 4.96 22.91 9.19
CA LEU A 242 4.64 22.05 8.04
C LEU A 242 3.17 22.10 7.62
N GLN A 243 2.34 22.98 8.23
CA GLN A 243 0.90 23.09 7.97
C GLN A 243 0.15 21.76 8.17
N THR A 244 0.56 21.00 9.18
CA THR A 244 0.01 19.68 9.50
C THR A 244 -1.47 19.76 9.85
N ASP A 245 -2.29 18.97 9.17
CA ASP A 245 -3.73 18.84 9.44
C ASP A 245 -4.02 17.68 10.39
N LEU A 246 -3.16 16.66 10.42
CA LEU A 246 -3.34 15.44 11.21
C LEU A 246 -2.00 14.85 11.65
N ILE A 247 -1.92 14.45 12.92
CA ILE A 247 -0.76 13.72 13.46
C ILE A 247 -1.13 12.26 13.69
N LEU A 248 -0.28 11.33 13.21
CA LEU A 248 -0.37 9.91 13.54
C LEU A 248 0.62 9.57 14.65
N SER A 249 0.16 8.96 15.73
CA SER A 249 0.98 8.66 16.90
C SER A 249 0.72 7.26 17.45
N SER A 250 1.68 6.72 18.20
CA SER A 250 1.41 5.61 19.11
C SER A 250 0.50 6.09 20.24
N ALA A 251 -0.44 5.24 20.67
CA ALA A 251 -1.26 5.49 21.85
C ALA A 251 -0.45 5.58 23.16
N ARG A 252 0.80 5.11 23.14
CA ARG A 252 1.71 5.10 24.29
C ARG A 252 2.74 6.24 24.28
N ALA A 253 2.63 7.17 23.34
CA ALA A 253 3.57 8.29 23.22
C ALA A 253 3.47 9.24 24.44
N GLN A 254 4.60 9.58 25.03
CA GLN A 254 4.66 10.39 26.26
C GLN A 254 4.33 11.87 26.05
N TRP A 255 4.45 12.35 24.81
CA TRP A 255 4.24 13.76 24.45
C TRP A 255 2.77 14.11 24.15
N LEU A 256 1.86 13.13 24.12
CA LEU A 256 0.45 13.32 23.75
C LEU A 256 -0.26 14.40 24.57
N ASP A 257 0.03 14.47 25.87
CA ASP A 257 -0.56 15.46 26.77
C ASP A 257 -0.11 16.89 26.43
N SER A 258 1.15 17.05 26.01
CA SER A 258 1.71 18.35 25.62
C SER A 258 1.24 18.77 24.22
N ALA A 259 1.00 17.81 23.32
CA ALA A 259 0.54 18.09 21.97
C ALA A 259 -0.94 18.50 21.88
N ALA A 260 -1.74 18.29 22.93
CA ALA A 260 -3.12 18.77 23.00
C ALA A 260 -3.23 20.30 22.82
N GLU A 261 -2.18 21.05 23.14
CA GLU A 261 -2.13 22.51 23.00
C GLU A 261 -1.99 22.98 21.54
N LEU A 262 -1.61 22.11 20.60
CA LEU A 262 -1.43 22.46 19.18
C LEU A 262 -2.72 22.76 18.43
N GLY A 263 -3.86 22.26 18.91
CA GLY A 263 -5.13 22.31 18.17
C GLY A 263 -5.14 21.49 16.88
N ILE A 264 -4.10 20.70 16.62
CA ILE A 264 -4.01 19.75 15.49
C ILE A 264 -4.55 18.40 16.00
N PRO A 265 -5.49 17.75 15.28
CA PRO A 265 -6.00 16.44 15.68
C PRO A 265 -4.88 15.39 15.65
N ILE A 266 -4.93 14.47 16.61
CA ILE A 266 -3.97 13.38 16.78
C ILE A 266 -4.75 12.07 16.79
N LEU A 267 -4.47 11.17 15.85
CA LEU A 267 -4.97 9.79 15.89
C LEU A 267 -3.92 8.88 16.53
N ARG A 268 -4.36 8.19 17.58
CA ARG A 268 -3.53 7.24 18.34
C ARG A 268 -3.74 5.83 17.83
N PHE A 269 -2.65 5.11 17.62
CA PHE A 269 -2.63 3.73 17.15
C PHE A 269 -1.93 2.80 18.15
N GLU A 270 -2.44 1.57 18.26
CA GLU A 270 -1.88 0.47 19.05
C GLU A 270 -2.22 -0.83 18.34
N GLY A 271 -1.50 -1.10 17.25
CA GLY A 271 -1.66 -2.25 16.35
C GLY A 271 -0.96 -3.52 16.84
N GLU A 272 -0.80 -3.73 18.14
CA GLU A 272 0.09 -4.75 18.71
C GLU A 272 -0.39 -6.21 18.54
N THR A 273 -1.51 -6.43 17.83
CA THR A 273 -2.03 -7.74 17.38
C THR A 273 -2.55 -7.62 15.94
N PRO A 274 -2.69 -8.73 15.19
CA PRO A 274 -3.29 -8.73 13.85
C PRO A 274 -4.70 -8.13 13.80
N GLU A 275 -5.56 -8.41 14.78
CA GLU A 275 -6.90 -7.81 14.87
C GLU A 275 -6.81 -6.30 15.09
N ARG A 276 -5.87 -5.88 15.95
CA ARG A 276 -5.61 -4.47 16.21
C ARG A 276 -5.02 -3.76 14.99
N LEU A 277 -4.26 -4.44 14.14
CA LEU A 277 -3.83 -3.91 12.85
C LEU A 277 -5.02 -3.67 11.91
N ILE A 278 -5.93 -4.63 11.77
CA ILE A 278 -7.16 -4.51 10.97
C ILE A 278 -8.03 -3.32 11.45
N GLU A 279 -8.17 -3.16 12.77
CA GLU A 279 -8.86 -2.01 13.36
C GLU A 279 -8.16 -0.69 13.05
N ALA A 280 -6.82 -0.66 13.13
CA ALA A 280 -6.02 0.54 12.83
C ALA A 280 -6.23 1.01 11.38
N MET A 281 -6.29 0.07 10.44
CA MET A 281 -6.57 0.35 9.03
C MET A 281 -7.96 0.97 8.83
N THR A 282 -8.96 0.45 9.55
CA THR A 282 -10.32 1.03 9.54
C THR A 282 -10.31 2.48 10.05
N VAL A 283 -9.62 2.75 11.15
CA VAL A 283 -9.49 4.09 11.75
C VAL A 283 -8.82 5.07 10.80
N ILE A 284 -7.67 4.70 10.20
CA ILE A 284 -6.96 5.60 9.29
C ILE A 284 -7.72 5.81 7.97
N GLY A 285 -8.38 4.78 7.45
CA GLY A 285 -9.18 4.87 6.23
C GLY A 285 -10.36 5.83 6.43
N ALA A 286 -11.10 5.68 7.53
CA ALA A 286 -12.19 6.59 7.89
C ALA A 286 -11.73 8.04 8.00
N ALA A 287 -10.53 8.28 8.54
CA ALA A 287 -9.98 9.61 8.77
C ALA A 287 -9.62 10.41 7.49
N LEU A 288 -9.41 9.72 6.36
CA LEU A 288 -8.78 10.30 5.16
C LEU A 288 -9.72 10.39 3.94
N GLY A 289 -10.96 9.92 4.08
CA GLY A 289 -12.03 10.04 3.09
C GLY A 289 -12.43 8.72 2.42
N PRO A 290 -13.42 8.74 1.50
CA PRO A 290 -14.05 7.53 0.96
C PRO A 290 -13.08 6.55 0.29
N ASP A 291 -12.16 7.03 -0.55
CA ASP A 291 -11.17 6.15 -1.22
C ASP A 291 -10.23 5.45 -0.22
N ALA A 292 -9.78 6.18 0.81
CA ALA A 292 -8.94 5.62 1.86
C ALA A 292 -9.69 4.59 2.71
N ALA A 293 -10.96 4.86 3.03
CA ALA A 293 -11.83 3.91 3.73
C ALA A 293 -12.07 2.64 2.91
N TYR A 294 -12.29 2.77 1.59
CA TYR A 294 -12.43 1.63 0.69
C TYR A 294 -11.15 0.79 0.63
N ARG A 295 -9.98 1.42 0.47
CA ARG A 295 -8.68 0.73 0.48
C ARG A 295 -8.42 0.00 1.79
N ALA A 296 -8.75 0.62 2.93
CA ALA A 296 -8.68 -0.04 4.23
C ALA A 296 -9.58 -1.28 4.30
N ALA A 297 -10.81 -1.20 3.77
CA ALA A 297 -11.71 -2.35 3.70
C ALA A 297 -11.16 -3.46 2.79
N GLN A 298 -10.57 -3.12 1.64
CA GLN A 298 -9.93 -4.10 0.75
C GLN A 298 -8.73 -4.78 1.43
N PHE A 299 -7.89 -4.01 2.11
CA PHE A 299 -6.78 -4.55 2.90
C PHE A 299 -7.30 -5.50 3.99
N ASN A 300 -8.31 -5.08 4.75
CA ASN A 300 -8.86 -5.89 5.84
C ASN A 300 -9.47 -7.20 5.33
N ALA A 301 -10.19 -7.16 4.20
CA ALA A 301 -10.75 -8.34 3.57
C ALA A 301 -9.64 -9.30 3.08
N TYR A 302 -8.61 -8.77 2.42
CA TYR A 302 -7.44 -9.55 2.01
C TYR A 302 -6.74 -10.20 3.21
N TYR A 303 -6.47 -9.43 4.26
CA TYR A 303 -5.78 -9.91 5.45
C TYR A 303 -6.56 -11.05 6.13
N GLN A 304 -7.88 -10.89 6.28
CA GLN A 304 -8.76 -11.93 6.84
C GLN A 304 -8.81 -13.18 5.95
N GLN A 305 -8.94 -13.01 4.64
CA GLN A 305 -8.95 -14.13 3.69
C GLN A 305 -7.66 -14.95 3.77
N VAL A 306 -6.50 -14.29 3.85
CA VAL A 306 -5.21 -15.00 3.97
C VAL A 306 -5.11 -15.73 5.30
N LEU A 307 -5.52 -15.14 6.42
CA LEU A 307 -5.54 -15.84 7.72
C LEU A 307 -6.46 -17.06 7.70
N GLU A 308 -7.64 -16.95 7.09
CA GLU A 308 -8.57 -18.08 6.92
C GLU A 308 -7.96 -19.19 6.05
N GLN A 309 -7.25 -18.83 4.98
CA GLN A 309 -6.54 -19.78 4.12
C GLN A 309 -5.46 -20.53 4.91
N ILE A 310 -4.57 -19.80 5.61
CA ILE A 310 -3.51 -20.40 6.42
C ILE A 310 -4.11 -21.38 7.44
N SER A 311 -5.13 -20.95 8.17
CA SER A 311 -5.81 -21.78 9.18
C SER A 311 -6.40 -23.06 8.58
N ALA A 312 -7.06 -22.96 7.43
CA ALA A 312 -7.66 -24.09 6.74
C ALA A 312 -6.60 -25.11 6.27
N GLU A 313 -5.53 -24.64 5.63
CA GLU A 313 -4.48 -25.49 5.08
C GLU A 313 -3.65 -26.15 6.18
N VAL A 314 -3.24 -25.39 7.21
CA VAL A 314 -2.52 -25.93 8.38
C VAL A 314 -3.36 -27.01 9.09
N THR A 315 -4.66 -26.75 9.30
CA THR A 315 -5.55 -27.74 9.94
C THR A 315 -5.66 -29.03 9.11
N GLN A 316 -5.68 -28.92 7.77
CA GLN A 316 -5.77 -30.05 6.87
C GLN A 316 -4.54 -30.97 6.93
N LEU A 317 -3.36 -30.42 7.22
CA LEU A 317 -2.13 -31.21 7.41
C LEU A 317 -2.21 -32.14 8.62
N ASN A 318 -2.98 -31.77 9.65
CA ASN A 318 -3.15 -32.54 10.89
C ASN A 318 -1.79 -32.95 11.53
N ALA A 319 -0.79 -32.08 11.39
CA ALA A 319 0.53 -32.22 11.99
C ALA A 319 0.52 -31.71 13.44
N ALA A 320 1.44 -32.21 14.27
CA ALA A 320 1.65 -31.63 15.58
C ALA A 320 2.30 -30.24 15.43
N PRO A 321 1.82 -29.20 16.14
CA PRO A 321 2.42 -27.87 16.08
C PRO A 321 3.91 -27.89 16.47
N ALA A 322 4.75 -27.28 15.65
CA ALA A 322 6.17 -27.14 15.94
C ALA A 322 6.40 -26.15 17.09
N LYS A 323 7.34 -26.45 17.99
CA LYS A 323 7.77 -25.50 19.02
C LYS A 323 8.74 -24.48 18.42
N VAL A 324 8.44 -23.21 18.58
CA VAL A 324 9.21 -22.13 17.97
C VAL A 324 9.85 -21.25 19.03
N TYR A 325 11.16 -21.03 18.90
CA TYR A 325 11.89 -19.99 19.63
C TYR A 325 12.08 -18.77 18.74
N PHE A 326 11.38 -17.67 19.06
CA PHE A 326 11.58 -16.39 18.39
C PHE A 326 12.59 -15.55 19.17
N SER A 327 13.81 -15.42 18.64
CA SER A 327 14.85 -14.61 19.27
C SER A 327 14.56 -13.12 19.13
N GLY A 328 14.99 -12.33 20.11
CA GLY A 328 14.95 -10.87 20.07
C GLY A 328 16.22 -10.31 19.45
N THR A 329 16.56 -9.08 19.86
CA THR A 329 17.78 -8.40 19.40
C THR A 329 19.06 -9.13 19.79
N GLU A 330 19.03 -10.03 20.76
CA GLU A 330 20.16 -10.88 21.17
C GLU A 330 19.72 -12.34 21.17
N PRO A 331 20.61 -13.31 20.88
CA PRO A 331 20.24 -14.73 20.80
C PRO A 331 19.55 -15.30 22.04
N LEU A 332 19.87 -14.79 23.24
CA LEU A 332 19.31 -15.24 24.51
C LEU A 332 18.14 -14.36 24.98
N ARG A 333 17.55 -13.59 24.08
CA ARG A 333 16.36 -12.77 24.34
C ARG A 333 15.21 -13.37 23.55
N VAL A 334 14.02 -13.50 24.13
CA VAL A 334 12.88 -14.21 23.51
C VAL A 334 11.60 -13.39 23.58
N ALA A 335 10.75 -13.52 22.57
CA ALA A 335 9.40 -12.96 22.60
C ALA A 335 8.55 -13.64 23.69
N SER A 336 7.74 -12.85 24.41
CA SER A 336 6.76 -13.38 25.36
C SER A 336 5.47 -13.82 24.65
N GLY A 337 4.55 -14.46 25.36
CA GLY A 337 3.21 -14.76 24.82
C GLY A 337 2.35 -13.53 24.55
N GLU A 338 2.67 -12.37 25.13
CA GLU A 338 1.93 -11.11 24.94
C GLU A 338 2.45 -10.29 23.74
N MET A 339 3.43 -10.80 23.00
CA MET A 339 4.04 -10.11 21.87
C MET A 339 3.48 -10.58 20.53
N TYR A 340 3.41 -9.62 19.59
CA TYR A 340 2.99 -9.83 18.20
C TYR A 340 3.63 -11.07 17.55
N GLN A 341 4.92 -11.30 17.78
CA GLN A 341 5.66 -12.43 17.21
C GLN A 341 5.16 -13.80 17.67
N SER A 342 4.71 -13.92 18.92
CA SER A 342 4.14 -15.17 19.42
C SER A 342 2.77 -15.46 18.79
N GLU A 343 1.97 -14.41 18.57
CA GLU A 343 0.68 -14.53 17.90
C GLU A 343 0.84 -14.87 16.40
N MET A 344 1.84 -14.29 15.71
CA MET A 344 2.20 -14.71 14.36
C MET A 344 2.55 -16.19 14.27
N ILE A 345 3.32 -16.71 15.24
CA ILE A 345 3.67 -18.14 15.31
C ILE A 345 2.41 -18.99 15.45
N GLU A 346 1.47 -18.59 16.31
CA GLU A 346 0.21 -19.32 16.52
C GLU A 346 -0.66 -19.32 15.26
N LEU A 347 -0.79 -18.16 14.58
CA LEU A 347 -1.50 -18.05 13.31
C LEU A 347 -0.86 -18.88 12.19
N ALA A 348 0.46 -19.05 12.21
CA ALA A 348 1.19 -19.94 11.32
C ALA A 348 1.11 -21.43 11.71
N GLY A 349 0.40 -21.79 12.78
CA GLY A 349 0.24 -23.18 13.23
C GLY A 349 1.37 -23.74 14.08
N GLY A 350 2.24 -22.88 14.61
CA GLY A 350 3.27 -23.23 15.59
C GLY A 350 2.82 -22.98 17.04
N VAL A 351 3.73 -23.23 17.98
CA VAL A 351 3.58 -22.86 19.40
C VAL A 351 4.84 -22.14 19.86
N SER A 352 4.69 -20.91 20.37
CA SER A 352 5.81 -20.16 20.95
C SER A 352 6.28 -20.82 22.24
N VAL A 353 7.59 -21.10 22.35
CA VAL A 353 8.15 -21.59 23.62
C VAL A 353 8.13 -20.54 24.73
N GLY A 354 7.99 -19.27 24.35
CA GLY A 354 7.85 -18.13 25.26
C GLY A 354 6.40 -17.82 25.67
N ALA A 355 5.42 -18.65 25.27
CA ALA A 355 3.99 -18.37 25.46
C ALA A 355 3.58 -18.08 26.92
N GLU A 356 4.26 -18.69 27.90
CA GLU A 356 3.98 -18.50 29.33
C GLU A 356 4.72 -17.30 29.96
N LEU A 357 5.57 -16.61 29.19
CA LEU A 357 6.22 -15.38 29.62
C LEU A 357 5.29 -14.19 29.41
N THR A 358 5.46 -13.16 30.23
CA THR A 358 4.66 -11.93 30.20
C THR A 358 5.53 -10.71 29.87
N GLY A 359 4.89 -9.59 29.55
CA GLY A 359 5.56 -8.35 29.14
C GLY A 359 6.09 -8.43 27.72
N PHE A 360 7.21 -7.76 27.45
CA PHE A 360 7.81 -7.71 26.10
C PHE A 360 8.92 -8.77 25.97
N TRP A 361 10.06 -8.38 25.40
CA TRP A 361 11.23 -9.23 25.26
C TRP A 361 11.83 -9.62 26.62
N ASN A 362 12.02 -10.92 26.83
CA ASN A 362 12.54 -11.50 28.06
C ASN A 362 13.97 -12.05 27.85
N ASP A 363 14.88 -11.79 28.80
CA ASP A 363 16.21 -12.39 28.79
C ASP A 363 16.15 -13.79 29.44
N VAL A 364 16.70 -14.79 28.74
CA VAL A 364 16.73 -16.19 29.16
C VAL A 364 18.17 -16.72 29.14
N ASN A 365 18.36 -17.99 29.51
CA ASN A 365 19.64 -18.67 29.36
C ASN A 365 19.49 -19.91 28.47
N LEU A 366 20.62 -20.46 28.03
CA LEU A 366 20.61 -21.58 27.10
C LEU A 366 20.06 -22.86 27.74
N GLU A 367 20.21 -23.02 29.06
CA GLU A 367 19.61 -24.13 29.80
C GLU A 367 18.08 -24.11 29.69
N GLN A 368 17.46 -22.93 29.79
CA GLN A 368 16.02 -22.77 29.64
C GLN A 368 15.58 -23.07 28.20
N ILE A 369 16.34 -22.60 27.21
CA ILE A 369 16.06 -22.89 25.79
C ILE A 369 16.17 -24.40 25.52
N ALA A 370 17.18 -25.07 26.10
CA ALA A 370 17.34 -26.52 26.00
C ALA A 370 16.22 -27.31 26.69
N VAL A 371 15.61 -26.77 27.75
CA VAL A 371 14.43 -27.36 28.39
C VAL A 371 13.19 -27.22 27.51
N TRP A 372 13.01 -26.07 26.85
CA TRP A 372 11.92 -25.89 25.88
C TRP A 372 12.08 -26.80 24.66
N ASP A 373 13.34 -27.00 24.23
CA ASP A 373 13.75 -27.85 23.13
C ASP A 373 12.97 -27.52 21.84
N PRO A 374 13.16 -26.31 21.30
CA PRO A 374 12.43 -25.85 20.12
C PRO A 374 12.78 -26.69 18.89
N ASP A 375 11.77 -26.89 18.04
CA ASP A 375 11.93 -27.58 16.75
C ASP A 375 12.40 -26.60 15.66
N VAL A 376 12.11 -25.30 15.82
CA VAL A 376 12.52 -24.20 14.92
C VAL A 376 12.97 -22.98 15.71
N ILE A 377 13.98 -22.28 15.21
CA ILE A 377 14.41 -20.97 15.72
C ILE A 377 14.19 -19.91 14.63
N PHE A 378 13.48 -18.84 14.98
CA PHE A 378 13.35 -17.65 14.16
C PHE A 378 14.21 -16.50 14.70
N VAL A 379 14.94 -15.84 13.81
CA VAL A 379 15.76 -14.67 14.12
C VAL A 379 15.28 -13.43 13.37
N PRO A 380 15.26 -12.25 14.02
CA PRO A 380 14.91 -11.01 13.34
C PRO A 380 16.03 -10.56 12.39
N THR A 381 15.73 -9.57 11.55
CA THR A 381 16.71 -8.92 10.66
C THR A 381 17.46 -7.75 11.32
N TYR A 382 17.30 -7.60 12.64
CA TYR A 382 17.85 -6.48 13.41
C TYR A 382 18.41 -6.96 14.75
N GLY A 383 19.39 -6.21 15.28
CA GLY A 383 20.10 -6.58 16.51
C GLY A 383 21.35 -7.43 16.25
N GLY A 384 21.86 -8.05 17.31
CA GLY A 384 23.00 -8.96 17.28
C GLY A 384 22.63 -10.44 17.08
N ALA A 385 21.36 -10.82 17.24
CA ALA A 385 20.89 -12.15 16.87
C ALA A 385 21.00 -12.37 15.36
N SER A 386 21.49 -13.54 14.97
CA SER A 386 21.62 -13.96 13.57
C SER A 386 21.69 -15.49 13.49
N VAL A 387 21.44 -16.04 12.30
CA VAL A 387 21.60 -17.47 12.05
C VAL A 387 23.03 -17.90 12.36
N GLU A 388 24.03 -17.11 11.97
CA GLU A 388 25.45 -17.38 12.21
C GLU A 388 25.82 -17.28 13.69
N ALA A 389 25.28 -16.31 14.43
CA ALA A 389 25.55 -16.17 15.86
C ALA A 389 25.05 -17.38 16.66
N ILE A 390 23.93 -17.98 16.23
CA ILE A 390 23.34 -19.16 16.86
C ILE A 390 24.04 -20.44 16.38
N THR A 391 24.16 -20.65 15.07
CA THR A 391 24.70 -21.90 14.50
C THR A 391 26.22 -22.03 14.63
N GLY A 392 26.94 -20.90 14.73
CA GLY A 392 28.40 -20.87 14.87
C GLY A 392 28.90 -21.07 16.31
N ALA A 393 28.02 -20.95 17.31
CA ALA A 393 28.38 -21.05 18.72
C ALA A 393 28.21 -22.51 19.23
N ALA A 394 29.29 -23.09 19.78
CA ALA A 394 29.32 -24.51 20.15
C ALA A 394 28.28 -24.89 21.21
N GLU A 395 28.00 -23.96 22.13
CA GLU A 395 27.00 -24.12 23.18
C GLU A 395 25.59 -24.37 22.62
N TRP A 396 25.21 -23.73 21.51
CA TRP A 396 23.90 -23.87 20.87
C TRP A 396 23.72 -25.22 20.14
N GLY A 397 24.82 -25.94 19.88
CA GLY A 397 24.81 -27.25 19.22
C GLY A 397 24.10 -28.36 20.01
N ILE A 398 23.67 -28.10 21.25
CA ILE A 398 22.82 -29.02 22.03
C ILE A 398 21.37 -29.05 21.54
N LEU A 399 20.90 -27.99 20.86
CA LEU A 399 19.50 -27.86 20.43
C LEU A 399 19.24 -28.64 19.14
N ARG A 400 18.09 -29.34 19.07
CA ARG A 400 17.68 -30.07 17.86
C ARG A 400 17.51 -29.14 16.65
N ALA A 401 16.86 -27.98 16.82
CA ALA A 401 16.73 -26.99 15.75
C ALA A 401 18.08 -26.60 15.12
N VAL A 402 19.16 -26.48 15.90
CA VAL A 402 20.50 -26.15 15.39
C VAL A 402 21.13 -27.36 14.68
N GLN A 403 20.99 -28.56 15.24
CA GLN A 403 21.50 -29.79 14.63
C GLN A 403 20.83 -30.10 13.29
N ASP A 404 19.54 -29.82 13.18
CA ASP A 404 18.73 -30.06 11.98
C ASP A 404 18.79 -28.89 10.98
N GLY A 405 19.50 -27.81 11.29
CA GLY A 405 19.62 -26.63 10.43
C GLY A 405 18.36 -25.76 10.35
N LYS A 406 17.43 -25.92 11.30
CA LYS A 406 16.15 -25.20 11.37
C LYS A 406 16.27 -23.88 12.14
N VAL A 407 17.21 -23.05 11.72
CA VAL A 407 17.44 -21.70 12.24
C VAL A 407 17.30 -20.73 11.07
N TYR A 408 16.25 -19.93 11.08
CA TYR A 408 15.88 -19.10 9.93
C TYR A 408 15.80 -17.63 10.31
N GLN A 409 16.29 -16.77 9.43
CA GLN A 409 16.09 -15.33 9.54
C GLN A 409 14.77 -14.95 8.86
N LEU A 410 13.97 -14.13 9.52
CA LEU A 410 12.76 -13.61 8.90
C LEU A 410 13.08 -12.72 7.69
N PRO A 411 12.16 -12.62 6.72
CA PRO A 411 12.33 -11.70 5.60
C PRO A 411 12.15 -10.24 6.02
N GLN A 412 12.76 -9.36 5.21
CA GLN A 412 12.59 -7.90 5.30
C GLN A 412 12.62 -7.30 3.90
N PHE A 413 11.64 -6.44 3.61
CA PHE A 413 11.63 -5.65 2.38
C PHE A 413 11.74 -4.15 2.67
N ILE A 414 10.61 -3.49 2.99
CA ILE A 414 10.56 -2.08 3.43
C ILE A 414 10.66 -1.93 4.95
N SER A 415 10.39 -3.02 5.66
CA SER A 415 10.51 -3.19 7.10
C SER A 415 10.57 -4.70 7.43
N PRO A 416 11.07 -5.10 8.60
CA PRO A 416 10.99 -6.49 9.06
C PRO A 416 9.53 -6.98 9.15
N TRP A 417 9.26 -8.19 8.64
CA TRP A 417 7.90 -8.77 8.62
C TRP A 417 7.40 -9.27 9.99
N ASP A 418 8.22 -9.17 11.05
CA ASP A 418 7.83 -9.46 12.44
C ASP A 418 7.27 -8.25 13.21
N THR A 419 7.00 -7.15 12.52
CA THR A 419 6.46 -5.92 13.11
C THR A 419 4.98 -5.78 12.76
N PRO A 420 4.16 -5.06 13.57
CA PRO A 420 2.73 -4.90 13.34
C PRO A 420 2.42 -3.93 12.18
N LEU A 421 2.95 -4.24 11.00
CA LEU A 421 2.80 -3.50 9.77
C LEU A 421 1.85 -4.22 8.82
N PRO A 422 1.30 -3.54 7.81
CA PRO A 422 0.43 -4.19 6.83
C PRO A 422 1.05 -5.41 6.13
N ASP A 423 2.36 -5.42 5.90
CA ASP A 423 3.10 -6.52 5.24
C ASP A 423 3.42 -7.70 6.18
N SER A 424 3.07 -7.63 7.47
CA SER A 424 3.28 -8.72 8.41
C SER A 424 2.53 -10.01 8.06
N ILE A 425 1.43 -9.90 7.31
CA ILE A 425 0.70 -11.06 6.78
C ILE A 425 1.59 -11.95 5.91
N LEU A 426 2.54 -11.35 5.16
CA LEU A 426 3.54 -12.07 4.39
C LEU A 426 4.52 -12.82 5.33
N GLY A 427 4.82 -12.24 6.49
CA GLY A 427 5.58 -12.91 7.54
C GLY A 427 4.86 -14.14 8.12
N ILE A 428 3.54 -14.07 8.30
CA ILE A 428 2.73 -15.22 8.77
C ILE A 428 2.69 -16.32 7.70
N ILE A 429 2.52 -15.95 6.42
CA ILE A 429 2.61 -16.89 5.28
C ILE A 429 3.96 -17.60 5.29
N TRP A 430 5.06 -16.83 5.31
CA TRP A 430 6.41 -17.37 5.30
C TRP A 430 6.69 -18.29 6.51
N MET A 431 6.22 -17.91 7.71
CA MET A 431 6.32 -18.77 8.88
C MET A 431 5.55 -20.08 8.68
N ALA A 432 4.32 -20.04 8.14
CA ALA A 432 3.52 -21.24 7.94
C ALA A 432 4.22 -22.20 6.96
N GLU A 433 4.69 -21.72 5.80
CA GLU A 433 5.44 -22.55 4.83
C GLU A 433 6.73 -23.11 5.46
N THR A 434 7.42 -22.34 6.29
CA THR A 434 8.64 -22.79 6.98
C THR A 434 8.37 -23.85 8.05
N LEU A 435 7.26 -23.75 8.78
CA LEU A 435 6.91 -24.66 9.87
C LEU A 435 6.33 -25.99 9.36
N HIS A 436 5.72 -26.01 8.17
CA HIS A 436 4.95 -27.15 7.67
C HIS A 436 5.50 -27.66 6.33
N GLU A 437 6.20 -28.79 6.36
CA GLU A 437 6.78 -29.40 5.15
C GLU A 437 5.70 -29.71 4.08
N GLY A 438 5.86 -29.13 2.89
CA GLY A 438 4.96 -29.33 1.75
C GLY A 438 3.73 -28.41 1.73
N LEU A 439 3.62 -27.46 2.67
CA LEU A 439 2.67 -26.35 2.58
C LEU A 439 3.20 -25.30 1.59
N ASP A 440 2.35 -24.86 0.68
CA ASP A 440 2.65 -23.82 -0.32
C ASP A 440 1.45 -22.88 -0.39
N LEU A 441 1.61 -21.71 0.21
CA LEU A 441 0.63 -20.63 0.27
C LEU A 441 0.91 -19.57 -0.81
N GLY A 442 1.91 -19.81 -1.66
CA GLY A 442 2.34 -18.93 -2.73
C GLY A 442 2.95 -17.63 -2.20
N CYS A 443 3.90 -17.68 -1.26
CA CYS A 443 4.55 -16.49 -0.69
C CYS A 443 4.96 -15.45 -1.74
N GLU A 444 5.55 -15.86 -2.88
CA GLU A 444 5.98 -14.94 -3.95
C GLU A 444 4.80 -14.26 -4.64
N ASP A 445 3.72 -15.01 -4.92
CA ASP A 445 2.50 -14.48 -5.53
C ASP A 445 1.77 -13.53 -4.57
N GLN A 446 1.74 -13.86 -3.28
CA GLN A 446 1.15 -13.04 -2.22
C GLN A 446 1.93 -11.73 -2.06
N ALA A 447 3.27 -11.78 -2.03
CA ALA A 447 4.11 -10.59 -1.98
C ALA A 447 3.90 -9.72 -3.24
N SER A 448 3.84 -10.32 -4.42
CA SER A 448 3.57 -9.63 -5.68
C SER A 448 2.23 -8.90 -5.66
N TYR A 449 1.16 -9.60 -5.28
CA TYR A 449 -0.16 -9.02 -5.14
C TYR A 449 -0.17 -7.88 -4.13
N PHE A 450 0.41 -8.10 -2.95
CA PHE A 450 0.39 -7.17 -1.84
C PHE A 450 1.05 -5.82 -2.18
N TYR A 451 2.29 -5.84 -2.66
CA TYR A 451 3.01 -4.60 -2.99
C TYR A 451 2.42 -3.90 -4.22
N ASN A 452 1.91 -4.65 -5.19
CA ASN A 452 1.24 -4.06 -6.34
C ASN A 452 -0.07 -3.36 -5.95
N GLU A 453 -0.93 -4.02 -5.18
CA GLU A 453 -2.25 -3.47 -4.84
C GLU A 453 -2.16 -2.30 -3.84
N PHE A 454 -1.41 -2.50 -2.75
CA PHE A 454 -1.42 -1.59 -1.61
C PHE A 454 -0.31 -0.53 -1.65
N TYR A 455 0.80 -0.80 -2.33
CA TYR A 455 1.90 0.16 -2.49
C TYR A 455 2.02 0.71 -3.91
N GLY A 456 1.29 0.15 -4.89
CA GLY A 456 1.45 0.52 -6.30
C GLY A 456 2.84 0.19 -6.85
N TYR A 457 3.54 -0.76 -6.20
CA TYR A 457 4.89 -1.16 -6.55
C TYR A 457 4.88 -2.57 -7.13
N ASN A 458 5.22 -2.68 -8.42
CA ASN A 458 5.39 -3.96 -9.07
C ASN A 458 6.74 -4.57 -8.67
N ILE A 459 6.74 -5.29 -7.55
CA ILE A 459 7.90 -6.03 -7.05
C ILE A 459 8.32 -7.09 -8.08
N SER A 460 9.62 -7.22 -8.29
CA SER A 460 10.15 -8.16 -9.29
C SER A 460 10.24 -9.59 -8.77
N ASP A 461 10.22 -10.58 -9.67
CA ASP A 461 10.45 -12.00 -9.34
C ASP A 461 11.76 -12.21 -8.55
N GLU A 462 12.82 -11.46 -8.87
CA GLU A 462 14.09 -11.54 -8.13
C GLU A 462 13.92 -11.04 -6.68
N GLU A 463 13.14 -9.97 -6.47
CA GLU A 463 12.86 -9.44 -5.14
C GLU A 463 11.96 -10.38 -4.33
N THR A 464 10.93 -10.99 -4.93
CA THR A 464 10.05 -11.94 -4.23
C THR A 464 10.76 -13.26 -3.92
N MET A 465 11.51 -13.82 -4.87
CA MET A 465 12.30 -15.03 -4.64
C MET A 465 13.31 -14.85 -3.51
N GLY A 466 13.93 -13.67 -3.39
CA GLY A 466 14.87 -13.35 -2.32
C GLY A 466 14.23 -13.13 -0.95
N LEU A 467 12.92 -12.93 -0.89
CA LEU A 467 12.17 -12.78 0.36
C LEU A 467 11.58 -14.11 0.84
N CYS A 468 11.12 -14.96 -0.09
CA CYS A 468 10.34 -16.15 0.24
C CYS A 468 11.16 -17.46 0.33
N ASN A 469 12.40 -17.51 -0.21
CA ASN A 469 13.20 -18.75 -0.30
C ASN A 469 14.46 -18.80 0.58
#